data_AF-A0A2A4YKM3-F1
#
_entry.id   AF-A0A2A4YKM3-F1
#
_cell.length_a   1.000
_cell.length_b   1.000
_cell.length_c   1.000
_cell.angle_alpha   90.00
_cell.angle_beta   90.00
_cell.angle_gamma   90.00
#
_symmetry.space_group_name_H-M   'P 1'
#
loop_
_entity.id
_entity.type
_entity.pdbx_description
1 polymer ?
#
loop_
_entity_poly.entity_id
_entity_poly.type
_entity_poly.pdbx_seq_one_letter_code
_entity_poly.pdbx_strand_id
1 'polypeptide(L)'
;MTVMNHFIDITDTPYLPDHFTDPIFKAMMPPLIDLLETVLEGKFIMVPTEESEKPTGERLFEFVEKMKEVYADGFTWSDLMVTIRSSVEFMGSFPYLEKAEKEKCVIDIINKIIDETDTPKVPDIFADRIFKAMVPSFVREIFKRLP
;
A
#
# COMPACT_ATOMS: atom_id res chain seq x y z
N MET A 1 13.67 2.94 15.22
CA MET A 1 12.99 4.03 14.48
C MET A 1 13.62 5.42 14.67
N THR A 2 14.79 5.54 15.32
CA THR A 2 15.40 6.85 15.68
C THR A 2 16.39 7.38 14.65
N VAL A 3 17.14 6.49 13.98
CA VAL A 3 18.17 6.86 13.00
C VAL A 3 17.55 7.35 11.68
N MET A 4 16.44 6.75 11.24
CA MET A 4 15.78 7.15 9.99
C MET A 4 15.07 8.51 10.13
N ASN A 5 14.45 8.79 11.28
CA ASN A 5 13.88 10.10 11.56
C ASN A 5 14.98 11.17 11.58
N HIS A 6 16.12 10.86 12.21
CA HIS A 6 17.28 11.75 12.18
C HIS A 6 17.82 11.97 10.77
N PHE A 7 17.81 10.94 9.92
CA PHE A 7 18.22 11.06 8.52
C PHE A 7 17.27 11.98 7.73
N ILE A 8 15.95 11.82 7.90
CA ILE A 8 14.94 12.71 7.30
C ILE A 8 15.18 14.16 7.76
N ASP A 9 15.37 14.37 9.07
CA ASP A 9 15.58 15.70 9.65
C ASP A 9 16.83 16.44 9.13
N ILE A 10 17.83 15.71 8.63
CA ILE A 10 19.10 16.29 8.12
C ILE A 10 19.19 16.31 6.60
N THR A 11 18.33 15.58 5.89
CA THR A 11 18.26 15.61 4.44
C THR A 11 17.18 16.59 4.01
N ASP A 12 17.59 17.82 3.68
CA ASP A 12 16.74 18.80 3.01
C ASP A 12 15.98 18.11 1.86
N THR A 13 14.64 18.15 1.89
CA THR A 13 13.88 17.69 0.73
C THR A 13 13.93 18.79 -0.33
N PRO A 14 14.69 18.63 -1.42
CA PRO A 14 14.67 19.65 -2.45
C PRO A 14 13.22 19.69 -2.95
N TYR A 15 12.66 20.89 -3.10
CA TYR A 15 11.34 21.17 -3.68
C TYR A 15 10.12 21.24 -2.73
N LEU A 16 10.20 20.89 -1.44
CA LEU A 16 9.11 21.15 -0.48
C LEU A 16 9.66 21.57 0.90
N PRO A 17 9.00 22.48 1.64
CA PRO A 17 9.47 22.85 2.97
C PRO A 17 9.38 21.66 3.94
N ASP A 18 10.45 21.38 4.69
CA ASP A 18 10.58 20.18 5.55
C ASP A 18 9.43 20.00 6.56
N HIS A 19 8.86 21.09 7.07
CA HIS A 19 7.71 21.01 7.98
C HIS A 19 6.44 20.41 7.35
N PHE A 20 6.37 20.33 6.01
CA PHE A 20 5.29 19.64 5.30
C PHE A 20 5.68 18.21 4.91
N THR A 21 6.92 17.96 4.51
CA THR A 21 7.38 16.65 4.02
C THR A 21 7.79 15.70 5.14
N ASP A 22 8.42 16.20 6.20
CA ASP A 22 8.88 15.37 7.32
C ASP A 22 7.75 14.57 7.97
N PRO A 23 6.57 15.14 8.28
CA PRO A 23 5.49 14.37 8.87
C PRO A 23 5.00 13.25 7.95
N ILE A 24 5.03 13.47 6.63
CA ILE A 24 4.62 12.47 5.63
C ILE A 24 5.62 11.32 5.61
N PHE A 25 6.92 11.60 5.45
CA PHE A 25 7.95 10.57 5.44
C PHE A 25 7.98 9.79 6.76
N LYS A 26 7.91 10.49 7.90
CA LYS A 26 7.89 9.85 9.22
C LYS A 26 6.65 8.98 9.42
N ALA A 27 5.50 9.32 8.84
CA ALA A 27 4.31 8.48 8.88
C ALA A 27 4.41 7.23 7.99
N MET A 28 5.08 7.33 6.83
CA MET A 28 5.22 6.23 5.87
C MET A 28 6.33 5.25 6.24
N MET A 29 7.42 5.72 6.86
CA MET A 29 8.60 4.90 7.12
C MET A 29 8.32 3.67 8.00
N PRO A 30 7.60 3.76 9.13
CA PRO A 30 7.34 2.61 9.98
C PRO A 30 6.61 1.46 9.26
N PRO A 31 5.46 1.68 8.60
CA PRO A 31 4.77 0.59 7.90
C PRO A 31 5.52 0.14 6.63
N LEU A 32 6.35 0.99 6.02
CA LEU A 32 7.23 0.58 4.92
C LEU A 32 8.30 -0.41 5.41
N ILE A 33 8.94 -0.15 6.56
CA ILE A 33 9.95 -1.05 7.14
C ILE A 33 9.31 -2.40 7.49
N ASP A 34 8.15 -2.39 8.14
CA ASP A 34 7.40 -3.61 8.48
C ASP A 34 7.03 -4.43 7.23
N LEU A 35 6.61 -3.76 6.16
CA LEU A 35 6.33 -4.39 4.87
C LEU A 35 7.60 -5.00 4.26
N LEU A 36 8.72 -4.28 4.27
CA LEU A 36 9.99 -4.79 3.74
C LEU A 36 10.51 -5.98 4.54
N GLU A 37 10.41 -5.95 5.87
CA GLU A 37 10.75 -7.09 6.73
C GLU A 37 9.88 -8.30 6.39
N THR A 38 8.56 -8.10 6.26
CA THR A 38 7.62 -9.16 5.84
C THR A 38 7.99 -9.76 4.49
N VAL A 39 8.37 -8.92 3.50
CA VAL A 39 8.82 -9.36 2.18
C VAL A 39 10.10 -10.17 2.26
N LEU A 40 11.12 -9.63 2.94
CA LEU A 40 12.45 -10.25 3.02
C LEU A 40 12.42 -11.57 3.79
N GLU A 41 11.57 -11.68 4.80
CA GLU A 41 11.40 -12.89 5.59
C GLU A 41 10.38 -13.87 4.98
N GLY A 42 9.69 -13.48 3.90
CA GLY A 42 8.63 -14.28 3.27
C GLY A 42 7.44 -14.54 4.19
N LYS A 43 7.19 -13.68 5.18
CA LYS A 43 6.17 -13.87 6.23
C LYS A 43 4.77 -13.39 5.83
N PHE A 44 4.45 -13.43 4.54
CA PHE A 44 3.11 -13.07 4.08
C PHE A 44 2.09 -14.10 4.57
N ILE A 45 1.07 -13.63 5.27
CA ILE A 45 -0.04 -14.48 5.69
C ILE A 45 -0.98 -14.61 4.49
N MET A 46 -0.82 -15.70 3.74
CA MET A 46 -1.75 -16.02 2.65
C MET A 46 -2.99 -16.69 3.24
N VAL A 47 -4.16 -16.09 3.02
CA VAL A 47 -5.43 -16.71 3.39
C VAL A 47 -5.69 -17.86 2.41
N PRO A 48 -5.89 -19.12 2.85
CA PRO A 48 -6.13 -20.22 1.91
C PRO A 48 -7.40 -19.97 1.08
N THR A 49 -7.31 -20.09 -0.24
CA THR A 49 -8.47 -20.17 -1.14
C THR A 49 -8.53 -21.54 -1.79
N GLU A 50 -9.72 -21.95 -2.26
CA GLU A 50 -9.83 -23.19 -3.02
C GLU A 50 -8.93 -23.15 -4.27
N GLU A 51 -8.31 -24.29 -4.58
CA GLU A 51 -7.20 -24.49 -5.52
C GLU A 51 -7.56 -24.26 -7.01
N SER A 52 -8.58 -23.47 -7.35
CA SER A 52 -8.90 -23.18 -8.76
C SER A 52 -9.51 -21.82 -9.01
N GLU A 53 -9.73 -21.01 -7.98
CA GLU A 53 -10.42 -19.73 -8.16
C GLU A 53 -9.47 -18.64 -8.64
N LYS A 54 -9.86 -17.95 -9.71
CA LYS A 54 -9.49 -16.54 -9.88
C LYS A 54 -10.32 -15.72 -8.89
N PRO A 55 -9.84 -14.55 -8.42
CA PRO A 55 -10.66 -13.67 -7.61
C PRO A 55 -11.97 -13.37 -8.37
N THR A 56 -13.11 -13.74 -7.80
CA THR A 56 -14.40 -13.33 -8.33
C THR A 56 -14.56 -11.83 -8.08
N GLY A 57 -15.37 -11.15 -8.91
CA GLY A 57 -15.71 -9.75 -8.69
C GLY A 57 -16.29 -9.51 -7.29
N GLU A 58 -17.02 -10.50 -6.75
CA GLU A 58 -17.58 -10.47 -5.40
C GLU A 58 -16.52 -10.50 -4.30
N ARG A 59 -15.53 -11.41 -4.36
CA ARG A 59 -14.44 -11.46 -3.36
C ARG A 59 -13.57 -10.20 -3.38
N LEU A 60 -13.32 -9.66 -4.57
CA LEU A 60 -12.62 -8.38 -4.73
C LEU A 60 -13.42 -7.23 -4.11
N PHE A 61 -14.73 -7.20 -4.37
CA PHE A 61 -15.63 -6.20 -3.80
C PHE A 61 -15.66 -6.29 -2.27
N GLU A 62 -15.83 -7.48 -1.71
CA GLU A 62 -15.81 -7.69 -0.25
C GLU A 62 -14.48 -7.26 0.39
N PHE A 63 -13.35 -7.54 -0.27
CA PHE A 63 -12.05 -7.10 0.21
C PHE A 63 -11.96 -5.57 0.23
N VAL A 64 -12.34 -4.91 -0.88
CA VAL A 64 -12.30 -3.45 -0.99
C VAL A 64 -13.22 -2.78 0.02
N GLU A 65 -14.46 -3.28 0.19
CA GLU A 65 -15.41 -2.73 1.18
C GLU A 65 -14.88 -2.86 2.61
N LYS A 66 -14.32 -4.02 2.99
CA LYS A 66 -13.70 -4.20 4.30
C LYS A 66 -12.54 -3.24 4.53
N MET A 67 -11.69 -3.03 3.52
CA MET A 67 -10.59 -2.07 3.62
C MET A 67 -11.11 -0.64 3.77
N LYS A 68 -12.17 -0.27 3.05
CA LYS A 68 -12.80 1.06 3.18
C LYS A 68 -13.38 1.29 4.57
N GLU A 69 -14.01 0.28 5.18
CA GLU A 69 -14.50 0.37 6.56
C GLU A 69 -13.38 0.68 7.57
N VAL A 70 -12.18 0.13 7.36
CA VAL A 70 -11.00 0.42 8.19
C VAL A 70 -10.59 1.90 8.07
N TYR A 71 -10.85 2.53 6.92
CA TYR A 71 -10.50 3.92 6.62
C TYR A 71 -11.71 4.86 6.71
N ALA A 72 -12.73 4.52 7.50
CA ALA A 72 -13.92 5.37 7.67
C ALA A 72 -13.61 6.78 8.22
N ASP A 73 -12.53 6.92 9.00
CA ASP A 73 -12.03 8.20 9.51
C ASP A 73 -11.10 8.94 8.51
N GLY A 74 -10.97 8.38 7.30
CA GLY A 74 -10.20 8.87 6.18
C GLY A 74 -8.85 8.18 6.00
N PHE A 75 -8.36 8.21 4.76
CA PHE A 75 -7.15 7.54 4.31
C PHE A 75 -5.91 8.39 4.56
N THR A 76 -4.92 7.85 5.27
CA THR A 76 -3.69 8.57 5.65
C THR A 76 -2.44 7.99 4.97
N TRP A 77 -1.32 8.71 5.08
CA TRP A 77 -0.04 8.29 4.47
C TRP A 77 0.48 6.95 5.01
N SER A 78 0.23 6.63 6.28
CA SER A 78 0.57 5.32 6.85
C SER A 78 -0.29 4.20 6.28
N ASP A 79 -1.55 4.50 5.94
CA ASP A 79 -2.52 3.52 5.46
C ASP A 79 -2.15 2.99 4.08
N LEU A 80 -1.43 3.77 3.27
CA LEU A 80 -0.95 3.33 1.96
C LEU A 80 -0.11 2.06 2.04
N MET A 81 0.86 2.02 2.96
CA MET A 81 1.75 0.86 3.10
C MET A 81 1.00 -0.36 3.66
N VAL A 82 0.07 -0.15 4.58
CA VAL A 82 -0.82 -1.19 5.10
C VAL A 82 -1.70 -1.76 4.00
N THR A 83 -2.28 -0.89 3.17
CA THR A 83 -3.15 -1.27 2.04
C THR A 83 -2.36 -2.07 1.01
N ILE A 84 -1.13 -1.67 0.70
CA ILE A 84 -0.23 -2.42 -0.18
C ILE A 84 0.01 -3.81 0.38
N ARG A 85 0.37 -3.92 1.67
CA ARG A 85 0.60 -5.20 2.34
C ARG A 85 -0.62 -6.11 2.22
N SER A 86 -1.78 -5.63 2.67
CA SER A 86 -3.02 -6.42 2.68
C SER A 86 -3.46 -6.83 1.27
N SER A 87 -3.27 -5.96 0.27
CA SER A 87 -3.57 -6.28 -1.13
C SER A 87 -2.61 -7.33 -1.69
N VAL A 88 -1.33 -7.29 -1.33
CA VAL A 88 -0.35 -8.32 -1.70
C VAL A 88 -0.68 -9.65 -1.03
N GLU A 89 -1.04 -9.66 0.24
CA GLU A 89 -1.46 -10.88 0.98
C GLU A 89 -2.72 -11.48 0.35
N PHE A 90 -3.71 -10.65 0.03
CA PHE A 90 -4.94 -11.05 -0.65
C PHE A 90 -4.65 -11.61 -2.03
N MET A 91 -3.87 -10.93 -2.88
CA MET A 91 -3.55 -11.47 -4.21
C MET A 91 -2.61 -12.67 -4.17
N GLY A 92 -1.81 -12.78 -3.10
CA GLY A 92 -0.97 -13.92 -2.79
C GLY A 92 -1.76 -15.22 -2.68
N SER A 93 -3.00 -15.15 -2.15
CA SER A 93 -3.83 -16.34 -1.96
C SER A 93 -4.27 -17.04 -3.24
N PHE A 94 -4.15 -16.41 -4.41
CA PHE A 94 -4.59 -16.99 -5.69
C PHE A 94 -3.41 -17.58 -6.47
N PRO A 95 -3.04 -18.88 -6.30
CA PRO A 95 -1.79 -19.43 -6.84
C PRO A 95 -1.74 -19.48 -8.37
N TYR A 96 -2.88 -19.47 -9.07
CA TYR A 96 -2.95 -19.60 -10.53
C TYR A 96 -2.82 -18.30 -11.31
N LEU A 97 -2.87 -17.15 -10.64
CA LEU A 97 -2.61 -15.88 -11.30
C LEU A 97 -1.11 -15.70 -11.50
N GLU A 98 -0.73 -15.32 -12.71
CA GLU A 98 0.66 -14.99 -12.99
C GLU A 98 1.10 -13.79 -12.13
N LYS A 99 2.40 -13.74 -11.82
CA LYS A 99 2.99 -12.66 -11.01
C LYS A 99 2.63 -11.27 -11.55
N ALA A 100 2.63 -11.10 -12.88
CA ALA A 100 2.27 -9.84 -13.54
C ALA A 100 0.77 -9.50 -13.41
N GLU A 101 -0.11 -10.51 -13.46
CA GLU A 101 -1.54 -10.31 -13.24
C GLU A 101 -1.82 -9.92 -11.78
N LYS A 102 -1.16 -10.58 -10.82
CA LYS A 102 -1.25 -10.22 -9.40
C LYS A 102 -0.79 -8.80 -9.15
N GLU A 103 0.36 -8.40 -9.72
CA GLU A 103 0.87 -7.03 -9.61
C GLU A 103 -0.16 -6.01 -10.07
N LYS A 104 -0.76 -6.25 -11.25
CA LYS A 104 -1.79 -5.38 -11.81
C LYS A 104 -3.03 -5.31 -10.91
N CYS A 105 -3.53 -6.45 -10.45
CA CYS A 105 -4.69 -6.51 -9.56
C CYS A 105 -4.44 -5.76 -8.25
N VAL A 106 -3.25 -5.89 -7.64
CA VAL A 106 -2.88 -5.14 -6.43
C VAL A 106 -2.96 -3.63 -6.70
N ILE A 107 -2.40 -3.15 -7.82
CA ILE A 107 -2.46 -1.73 -8.20
C ILE A 107 -3.91 -1.27 -8.37
N ASP A 108 -4.73 -2.05 -9.07
CA ASP A 108 -6.14 -1.71 -9.34
C ASP A 108 -6.96 -1.66 -8.03
N ILE A 109 -6.74 -2.60 -7.10
CA ILE A 109 -7.37 -2.62 -5.78
C ILE A 109 -7.02 -1.37 -4.99
N ILE A 110 -5.73 -1.03 -4.87
CA ILE A 110 -5.29 0.13 -4.10
C ILE A 110 -5.82 1.43 -4.70
N ASN A 111 -5.78 1.56 -6.03
CA ASN A 111 -6.33 2.73 -6.71
C ASN A 111 -7.83 2.89 -6.47
N LYS A 112 -8.58 1.78 -6.47
CA LYS A 112 -10.01 1.79 -6.16
C LYS A 112 -10.29 2.21 -4.71
N ILE A 113 -9.48 1.76 -3.76
CA ILE A 113 -9.59 2.20 -2.35
C ILE A 113 -9.36 3.71 -2.28
N ILE A 114 -8.26 4.22 -2.88
CA ILE A 114 -7.95 5.66 -2.92
C ILE A 114 -9.12 6.46 -3.54
N ASP A 115 -9.68 5.99 -4.65
CA ASP A 115 -10.82 6.65 -5.33
C ASP A 115 -12.11 6.71 -4.49
N GLU A 116 -12.24 5.83 -3.50
CA GLU A 116 -13.47 5.66 -2.72
C GLU A 116 -13.30 6.03 -1.25
N THR A 117 -12.16 6.61 -0.87
CA THR A 117 -11.85 7.08 0.48
C THR A 117 -11.38 8.52 0.47
N ASP A 118 -11.87 9.34 1.39
CA ASP A 118 -11.42 10.73 1.53
C ASP A 118 -10.09 10.79 2.29
N THR A 119 -9.20 11.71 1.93
CA THR A 119 -7.96 11.99 2.67
C THR A 119 -8.20 13.14 3.67
N PRO A 120 -8.04 12.92 4.99
CA PRO A 120 -8.22 13.98 5.96
C PRO A 120 -7.22 15.12 5.75
N LYS A 121 -7.72 16.37 5.81
CA LYS A 121 -6.92 17.60 5.90
C LYS A 121 -6.12 17.98 4.65
N VAL A 122 -6.22 17.21 3.55
CA VAL A 122 -5.61 17.52 2.25
C VAL A 122 -6.70 17.36 1.19
N PRO A 123 -6.86 18.28 0.22
CA PRO A 123 -7.83 18.06 -0.85
C PRO A 123 -7.48 16.79 -1.64
N ASP A 124 -8.46 15.91 -1.84
CA ASP A 124 -8.25 14.57 -2.42
C ASP A 124 -7.56 14.64 -3.79
N ILE A 125 -7.89 15.65 -4.59
CA ILE A 125 -7.23 15.86 -5.90
C ILE A 125 -5.69 15.97 -5.82
N PHE A 126 -5.14 16.39 -4.68
CA PHE A 126 -3.70 16.42 -4.45
C PHE A 126 -3.20 15.11 -3.84
N ALA A 127 -3.87 14.61 -2.80
CA ALA A 127 -3.47 13.39 -2.12
C ALA A 127 -3.53 12.17 -3.06
N ASP A 128 -4.65 11.98 -3.77
CA ASP A 128 -4.87 10.86 -4.68
C ASP A 128 -3.84 10.81 -5.79
N ARG A 129 -3.51 11.98 -6.36
CA ARG A 129 -2.49 12.05 -7.42
C ARG A 129 -1.13 11.59 -6.94
N ILE A 130 -0.76 11.96 -5.70
CA ILE A 130 0.50 11.55 -5.11
C ILE A 130 0.46 10.05 -4.79
N PHE A 131 -0.59 9.57 -4.12
CA PHE A 131 -0.74 8.15 -3.80
C PHE A 131 -0.69 7.27 -5.07
N LYS A 132 -1.50 7.60 -6.08
CA LYS A 132 -1.55 6.84 -7.34
C LYS A 132 -0.26 6.91 -8.15
N ALA A 133 0.53 7.99 -8.03
CA ALA A 133 1.86 8.05 -8.64
C ALA A 133 2.87 7.14 -7.93
N MET A 134 2.73 6.97 -6.62
CA MET A 134 3.62 6.13 -5.81
C MET A 134 3.29 4.63 -5.90
N VAL A 135 2.01 4.27 -5.94
CA VAL A 135 1.53 2.87 -5.88
C VAL A 135 2.25 1.95 -6.86
N PRO A 136 2.33 2.23 -8.17
CA PRO A 136 2.97 1.33 -9.13
C PRO A 136 4.44 1.06 -8.80
N SER A 137 5.16 2.08 -8.32
CA SER A 137 6.58 1.97 -7.99
C SER A 137 6.80 1.07 -6.78
N PHE A 138 6.03 1.27 -5.70
CA PHE A 138 6.14 0.42 -4.52
C PHE A 138 5.73 -1.02 -4.80
N VAL A 139 4.59 -1.22 -5.47
CA VAL A 139 4.08 -2.57 -5.78
C VAL A 139 5.07 -3.33 -6.65
N ARG A 140 5.59 -2.72 -7.73
CA ARG A 140 6.63 -3.36 -8.57
C ARG A 140 7.87 -3.76 -7.77
N GLU A 141 8.32 -2.89 -6.88
CA GLU A 141 9.55 -3.11 -6.12
C GLU A 141 9.38 -4.25 -5.10
N ILE A 142 8.19 -4.39 -4.52
CA ILE A 142 7.80 -5.53 -3.69
C ILE A 142 7.74 -6.80 -4.54
N PHE A 143 7.04 -6.78 -5.66
CA PHE A 143 6.89 -7.96 -6.52
C PHE A 143 8.24 -8.44 -7.06
N LYS A 144 9.20 -7.57 -7.39
CA LYS A 144 10.57 -8.00 -7.74
C LYS A 144 11.27 -8.83 -6.67
N ARG A 145 10.96 -8.59 -5.38
CA ARG A 145 11.57 -9.27 -4.23
C ARG A 145 10.78 -10.48 -3.74
N LEU A 146 9.51 -10.59 -4.14
CA LEU A 146 8.72 -11.79 -3.87
C LEU A 146 9.36 -13.00 -4.57
N PRO A 147 9.51 -14.14 -3.87
CA PRO A 147 10.03 -15.38 -4.45
C PRO A 147 9.19 -15.90 -5.61
#